data_AF-A0A261U044-F1
#
_entry.id   AF-A0A261U044-F1
#
_cell.length_a   1.000
_cell.length_b   1.000
_cell.length_c   1.000
_cell.angle_alpha   90.00
_cell.angle_beta   90.00
_cell.angle_gamma   90.00
#
_symmetry.space_group_name_H-M   'P 1'
#
loop_
_entity.id
_entity.type
_entity.pdbx_description
1 polymer ?
#
loop_
_entity_poly.entity_id
_entity_poly.type
_entity_poly.pdbx_seq_one_letter_code
_entity_poly.pdbx_strand_id
1 'polypeptide(L)'
;MKSIPFALAALFLPTLVSAAYTPTPLEKALIEHEIREEHSELLKGARRVIAQRMDLSHEEVADVAKAYANGPSERLPAVIETPILLRGKVDTSATQGTRVTYVTEAGATVRAELPQALASQTEPVVLCDKLTWSDGAVLFTGCADWKTVVEQKIAQYRAEITDFLQGKPAPADVKRVVVQLFVVADDMPGMSGCPDDYARCTAAIRNTDMTREGYAAVRARLTKAGVQAER
;
A
#
# COMPACT_ATOMS: atom_id res chain seq x y z
N MET A 1 38.35 -20.30 -57.15
CA MET A 1 37.28 -20.33 -56.12
C MET A 1 37.95 -20.63 -54.80
N LYS A 2 38.02 -19.66 -53.87
CA LYS A 2 38.66 -19.78 -52.55
C LYS A 2 37.56 -19.88 -51.50
N SER A 3 37.51 -21.00 -50.79
CA SER A 3 36.58 -21.27 -49.70
C SER A 3 37.07 -20.55 -48.44
N ILE A 4 36.22 -19.72 -47.83
CA ILE A 4 36.49 -19.07 -46.54
C ILE A 4 35.78 -19.89 -45.45
N PRO A 5 36.49 -20.45 -44.46
CA PRO A 5 35.85 -21.10 -43.32
C PRO A 5 35.38 -20.03 -42.33
N PHE A 6 34.07 -19.98 -42.06
CA PHE A 6 33.51 -19.22 -40.94
C PHE A 6 33.79 -19.99 -39.64
N ALA A 7 34.70 -19.45 -38.83
CA ALA A 7 34.82 -19.84 -37.43
C ALA A 7 33.62 -19.29 -36.66
N LEU A 8 32.75 -20.17 -36.16
CA LEU A 8 31.75 -19.82 -35.15
C LEU A 8 32.48 -19.45 -33.85
N ALA A 9 32.64 -18.15 -33.62
CA ALA A 9 32.96 -17.64 -32.29
C ALA A 9 31.71 -17.82 -31.42
N ALA A 10 31.73 -18.85 -30.57
CA ALA A 10 30.78 -18.97 -29.47
C ALA A 10 31.00 -17.79 -28.51
N LEU A 11 30.14 -16.78 -28.62
CA LEU A 11 30.00 -15.73 -27.63
C LEU A 11 29.64 -16.38 -26.28
N PHE A 12 30.62 -16.49 -25.40
CA PHE A 12 30.40 -16.66 -23.97
C PHE A 12 29.63 -15.43 -23.48
N LEU A 13 28.30 -15.49 -23.56
CA LEU A 13 27.47 -14.61 -22.75
C LEU A 13 27.82 -14.94 -21.30
N PRO A 14 28.40 -14.01 -20.52
CA PRO A 14 28.49 -14.22 -19.09
C PRO A 14 27.05 -14.45 -18.64
N THR A 15 26.77 -15.64 -18.12
CA THR A 15 25.53 -15.87 -17.41
C THR A 15 25.49 -14.78 -16.35
N LEU A 16 24.62 -13.79 -16.55
CA LEU A 16 24.29 -12.80 -15.53
C LEU A 16 23.89 -13.65 -14.33
N VAL A 17 24.80 -13.79 -13.36
CA VAL A 17 24.46 -14.32 -12.05
C VAL A 17 23.32 -13.43 -11.62
N SER A 18 22.11 -13.99 -11.63
CA SER A 18 20.92 -13.29 -11.20
C SER A 18 21.23 -12.79 -9.79
N ALA A 19 21.41 -11.47 -9.66
CA ALA A 19 21.60 -10.82 -8.39
C ALA A 19 20.35 -11.10 -7.57
N ALA A 20 20.39 -12.09 -6.69
CA ALA A 20 19.23 -12.50 -5.92
C ALA A 20 19.68 -12.70 -4.49
N TYR A 21 19.41 -11.70 -3.65
CA TYR A 21 19.52 -11.89 -2.22
C TYR A 21 18.44 -12.87 -1.77
N THR A 22 18.85 -13.96 -1.12
CA THR A 22 17.91 -14.91 -0.53
C THR A 22 17.81 -14.61 0.96
N PRO A 23 16.65 -14.11 1.46
CA PRO A 23 16.56 -13.74 2.86
C PRO A 23 16.61 -14.96 3.79
N THR A 24 17.18 -14.77 4.98
CA THR A 24 17.18 -15.75 6.07
C THR A 24 15.75 -16.05 6.53
N PRO A 25 15.51 -17.16 7.25
CA PRO A 25 14.17 -17.45 7.78
C PRO A 25 13.58 -16.32 8.61
N LEU A 26 14.39 -15.64 9.43
CA LEU A 26 13.95 -14.52 10.25
C LEU A 26 13.65 -13.28 9.40
N GLU A 27 14.51 -12.94 8.43
CA GLU A 27 14.26 -11.84 7.50
C GLU A 27 12.94 -12.04 6.71
N LYS A 28 12.66 -13.28 6.25
CA LYS A 28 11.38 -13.61 5.60
C LYS A 28 10.21 -13.42 6.56
N ALA A 29 10.34 -13.89 7.80
CA ALA A 29 9.28 -13.75 8.79
C ALA A 29 8.98 -12.28 9.12
N LEU A 30 10.01 -11.43 9.18
CA LEU A 30 9.86 -9.99 9.40
C LEU A 30 9.26 -9.26 8.19
N ILE A 31 9.62 -9.64 6.96
CA ILE A 31 8.94 -9.15 5.75
C ILE A 31 7.45 -9.48 5.78
N GLU A 32 7.09 -10.74 6.08
CA GLU A 32 5.68 -11.16 6.16
C GLU A 32 4.91 -10.48 7.30
N HIS A 33 5.59 -10.23 8.43
CA HIS A 33 5.03 -9.46 9.55
C HIS A 33 4.71 -8.02 9.12
N GLU A 34 5.65 -7.32 8.50
CA GLU A 34 5.44 -5.94 8.02
C GLU A 34 4.31 -5.87 6.98
N ILE A 35 4.26 -6.80 6.03
CA ILE A 35 3.19 -6.81 5.03
C ILE A 35 1.81 -7.05 5.68
N ARG A 36 1.75 -7.89 6.72
CA ARG A 36 0.52 -8.11 7.49
C ARG A 36 0.11 -6.87 8.27
N GLU A 37 1.07 -6.15 8.86
CA GLU A 37 0.81 -4.87 9.51
C GLU A 37 0.28 -3.83 8.53
N GLU A 38 0.97 -3.62 7.40
CA GLU A 38 0.54 -2.70 6.36
C GLU A 38 -0.87 -3.05 5.87
N HIS A 39 -1.17 -4.34 5.63
CA HIS A 39 -2.52 -4.77 5.22
C HIS A 39 -3.59 -4.42 6.26
N SER A 40 -3.39 -4.82 7.51
CA SER A 40 -4.37 -4.60 8.58
C SER A 40 -4.62 -3.11 8.84
N GLU A 41 -3.56 -2.32 8.85
CA GLU A 41 -3.61 -0.89 9.12
C GLU A 41 -4.18 -0.12 7.92
N LEU A 42 -3.87 -0.52 6.68
CA LEU A 42 -4.44 0.09 5.49
C LEU A 42 -5.95 -0.16 5.39
N LEU A 43 -6.44 -1.35 5.76
CA LEU A 43 -7.88 -1.62 5.86
C LEU A 43 -8.59 -0.71 6.87
N LYS A 44 -7.93 -0.36 7.97
CA LYS A 44 -8.45 0.58 8.97
C LYS A 44 -8.38 2.03 8.49
N GLY A 45 -7.60 2.31 7.44
CA GLY A 45 -7.34 3.64 6.92
C GLY A 45 -6.19 4.36 7.61
N ALA A 46 -5.24 3.64 8.21
CA ALA A 46 -4.08 4.25 8.84
C ALA A 46 -3.02 4.67 7.80
N ARG A 47 -2.37 5.81 8.05
CA ARG A 47 -1.42 6.44 7.12
C ARG A 47 0.02 5.91 7.25
N ARG A 48 0.24 4.61 7.00
CA ARG A 48 1.57 3.98 6.94
C ARG A 48 2.21 4.05 5.54
N VAL A 49 3.20 3.21 5.23
CA VAL A 49 4.03 3.31 4.00
C VAL A 49 3.16 3.29 2.75
N ILE A 50 2.27 2.30 2.62
CA ILE A 50 1.43 2.18 1.42
C ILE A 50 0.42 3.33 1.32
N ALA A 51 -0.27 3.64 2.42
CA ALA A 51 -1.23 4.73 2.47
C ALA A 51 -0.60 6.10 2.16
N GLN A 52 0.63 6.35 2.62
CA GLN A 52 1.37 7.58 2.33
C GLN A 52 1.65 7.74 0.84
N ARG A 53 1.97 6.66 0.12
CA ARG A 53 2.15 6.69 -1.33
C ARG A 53 0.86 6.97 -2.09
N MET A 54 -0.27 6.52 -1.55
CA MET A 54 -1.56 6.69 -2.19
C MET A 54 -2.11 8.11 -2.03
N ASP A 55 -1.50 8.94 -1.16
CA ASP A 55 -1.91 10.31 -0.84
C ASP A 55 -3.43 10.47 -0.66
N LEU A 56 -4.02 9.54 0.10
CA LEU A 56 -5.46 9.49 0.28
C LEU A 56 -5.95 10.56 1.24
N SER A 57 -7.05 11.20 0.88
CA SER A 57 -7.88 11.94 1.83
C SER A 57 -8.88 10.97 2.45
N HIS A 58 -8.95 10.95 3.79
CA HIS A 58 -9.84 10.09 4.55
C HIS A 58 -11.00 10.95 5.05
N GLU A 59 -12.21 10.65 4.59
CA GLU A 59 -13.37 11.47 4.90
C GLU A 59 -14.51 10.59 5.43
N GLU A 60 -14.97 10.90 6.63
CA GLU A 60 -16.25 10.39 7.12
C GLU A 60 -17.37 11.16 6.44
N VAL A 61 -18.43 10.46 6.02
CA VAL A 61 -19.55 11.10 5.29
C VAL A 61 -20.19 12.23 6.11
N ALA A 62 -20.24 12.10 7.43
CA ALA A 62 -20.75 13.15 8.31
C ALA A 62 -19.93 14.46 8.23
N ASP A 63 -18.61 14.36 8.03
CA ASP A 63 -17.73 15.51 7.93
C ASP A 63 -17.86 16.17 6.55
N VAL A 64 -17.99 15.38 5.48
CA VAL A 64 -18.32 15.89 4.14
C VAL A 64 -19.66 16.64 4.13
N ALA A 65 -20.69 16.06 4.76
CA ALA A 65 -22.01 16.68 4.84
C ALA A 65 -21.97 18.05 5.53
N LYS A 66 -21.23 18.15 6.65
CA LYS A 66 -21.02 19.41 7.38
C LYS A 66 -20.21 20.40 6.57
N ALA A 67 -19.12 19.95 5.93
CA ALA A 67 -18.23 20.80 5.14
C ALA A 67 -18.99 21.50 3.99
N TYR A 68 -19.92 20.79 3.35
CA TYR A 68 -20.75 21.32 2.27
C TYR A 68 -22.12 21.86 2.71
N ALA A 69 -22.36 22.08 4.00
CA ALA A 69 -23.68 22.54 4.50
C ALA A 69 -24.16 23.85 3.86
N ASN A 70 -23.24 24.73 3.47
CA ASN A 70 -23.53 25.99 2.79
C ASN A 70 -23.22 25.97 1.29
N GLY A 71 -22.99 24.77 0.73
CA GLY A 71 -22.54 24.58 -0.65
C GLY A 71 -21.03 24.80 -0.85
N PRO A 72 -20.58 24.79 -2.11
CA PRO A 72 -19.17 24.88 -2.46
C PRO A 72 -18.59 26.27 -2.19
N SER A 73 -17.28 26.30 -1.93
CA SER A 73 -16.49 27.51 -1.71
C SER A 73 -15.13 27.40 -2.40
N GLU A 74 -14.30 28.44 -2.30
CA GLU A 74 -12.94 28.42 -2.84
C GLU A 74 -12.08 27.30 -2.23
N ARG A 75 -12.33 26.94 -0.96
CA ARG A 75 -11.61 25.85 -0.26
C ARG A 75 -12.26 24.47 -0.43
N LEU A 76 -13.54 24.45 -0.79
CA LEU A 76 -14.34 23.23 -0.98
C LEU A 76 -15.04 23.34 -2.34
N PRO A 77 -14.31 23.11 -3.44
CA PRO A 77 -14.82 23.37 -4.77
C PRO A 77 -16.00 22.46 -5.08
N ALA A 78 -16.80 22.86 -6.08
CA ALA A 78 -17.93 22.05 -6.56
C ALA A 78 -17.50 20.73 -7.22
N VAL A 79 -16.22 20.59 -7.58
CA VAL A 79 -15.65 19.38 -8.16
C VAL A 79 -14.28 19.13 -7.54
N ILE A 80 -14.04 17.90 -7.10
CA ILE A 80 -12.74 17.39 -6.65
C ILE A 80 -12.46 16.10 -7.42
N GLU A 81 -11.29 15.99 -8.04
CA GLU A 81 -10.87 14.82 -8.85
C GLU A 81 -9.66 14.10 -8.26
N THR A 82 -9.49 14.22 -6.94
CA THR A 82 -8.49 13.47 -6.17
C THR A 82 -9.17 12.30 -5.47
N PRO A 83 -8.50 11.14 -5.33
CA PRO A 83 -9.08 9.98 -4.64
C PRO A 83 -9.43 10.28 -3.18
N ILE A 84 -10.66 9.95 -2.79
CA ILE A 84 -11.19 10.13 -1.44
C ILE A 84 -11.64 8.76 -0.91
N LEU A 85 -11.08 8.35 0.23
CA LEU A 85 -11.58 7.21 0.99
C LEU A 85 -12.79 7.65 1.80
N LEU A 86 -13.97 7.18 1.40
CA LEU A 86 -15.25 7.51 2.00
C LEU A 86 -15.75 6.37 2.90
N ARG A 87 -16.15 6.70 4.12
CA ARG A 87 -16.81 5.79 5.05
C ARG A 87 -18.10 6.41 5.60
N GLY A 88 -19.14 5.60 5.70
CA GLY A 88 -20.36 6.02 6.36
C GLY A 88 -21.50 5.02 6.21
N LYS A 89 -22.50 5.16 7.07
CA LYS A 89 -23.70 4.34 7.04
C LYS A 89 -24.60 4.73 5.87
N VAL A 90 -25.05 3.75 5.09
CA VAL A 90 -26.00 3.91 3.99
C VAL A 90 -27.43 3.92 4.52
N ASP A 91 -28.24 4.87 4.04
CA ASP A 91 -29.69 4.86 4.19
C ASP A 91 -30.30 3.94 3.12
N THR A 92 -30.60 2.71 3.51
CA THR A 92 -31.16 1.70 2.61
C THR A 92 -32.55 2.07 2.07
N SER A 93 -33.29 2.96 2.73
CA SER A 93 -34.60 3.43 2.27
C SER A 93 -34.52 4.49 1.17
N ALA A 94 -33.37 5.17 1.07
CA ALA A 94 -33.10 6.23 0.09
C ALA A 94 -32.10 5.81 -1.00
N THR A 95 -31.77 4.52 -1.08
CA THR A 95 -30.89 3.94 -2.10
C THR A 95 -31.68 3.56 -3.35
N GLN A 96 -31.14 3.89 -4.52
CA GLN A 96 -31.73 3.61 -5.83
C GLN A 96 -30.72 2.90 -6.73
N GLY A 97 -30.81 1.58 -6.80
CA GLY A 97 -29.86 0.77 -7.59
C GLY A 97 -28.44 0.90 -7.06
N THR A 98 -27.52 1.39 -7.90
CA THR A 98 -26.11 1.64 -7.54
C THR A 98 -25.89 2.99 -6.86
N ARG A 99 -26.87 3.90 -6.90
CA ARG A 99 -26.77 5.19 -6.23
C ARG A 99 -27.26 5.07 -4.80
N VAL A 100 -26.34 5.12 -3.85
CA VAL A 100 -26.65 5.07 -2.42
C VAL A 100 -26.72 6.48 -1.85
N THR A 101 -27.59 6.66 -0.86
CA THR A 101 -27.62 7.88 -0.03
C THR A 101 -27.11 7.49 1.35
N TYR A 102 -26.25 8.32 1.94
CA TYR A 102 -25.72 8.08 3.28
C TYR A 102 -26.55 8.76 4.36
N VAL A 103 -26.61 8.14 5.53
CA VAL A 103 -27.21 8.71 6.74
C VAL A 103 -26.34 9.85 7.23
N THR A 104 -26.92 11.04 7.35
CA THR A 104 -26.28 12.25 7.87
C THR A 104 -27.25 12.95 8.82
N GLU A 105 -26.75 13.46 9.95
CA GLU A 105 -27.60 14.13 10.95
C GLU A 105 -27.87 15.60 10.58
N ALA A 106 -26.96 16.24 9.86
CA ALA A 106 -27.03 17.63 9.45
C ALA A 106 -26.14 17.90 8.23
N GLY A 107 -26.40 19.01 7.55
CA GLY A 107 -25.62 19.48 6.41
C GLY A 107 -26.19 19.05 5.07
N ALA A 108 -25.32 18.95 4.07
CA ALA A 108 -25.71 18.55 2.72
C ALA A 108 -26.03 17.05 2.62
N THR A 109 -26.90 16.69 1.67
CA THR A 109 -27.10 15.29 1.34
C THR A 109 -25.83 14.72 0.70
N VAL A 110 -25.39 13.54 1.14
CA VAL A 110 -24.23 12.85 0.58
C VAL A 110 -24.67 11.56 -0.09
N ARG A 111 -24.24 11.37 -1.34
CA ARG A 111 -24.54 10.21 -2.18
C ARG A 111 -23.27 9.64 -2.79
N ALA A 112 -23.30 8.36 -3.15
CA ALA A 112 -22.26 7.75 -3.98
C ALA A 112 -22.86 6.82 -5.03
N GLU A 113 -22.18 6.70 -6.17
CA GLU A 113 -22.42 5.65 -7.15
C GLU A 113 -21.46 4.49 -6.88
N LEU A 114 -22.01 3.41 -6.31
CA LEU A 114 -21.24 2.25 -5.88
C LEU A 114 -21.32 1.11 -6.89
N PRO A 115 -20.27 0.27 -7.01
CA PRO A 115 -20.38 -1.03 -7.64
C PRO A 115 -21.54 -1.83 -7.04
N GLN A 116 -22.24 -2.60 -7.88
CA GLN A 116 -23.45 -3.33 -7.46
C GLN A 116 -23.22 -4.25 -6.25
N ALA A 117 -22.03 -4.84 -6.13
CA ALA A 117 -21.65 -5.69 -5.00
C ALA A 117 -21.53 -4.93 -3.65
N LEU A 118 -21.39 -3.60 -3.69
CA LEU A 118 -21.26 -2.74 -2.51
C LEU A 118 -22.55 -1.98 -2.18
N ALA A 119 -23.42 -1.76 -3.17
CA ALA A 119 -24.63 -0.95 -3.00
C ALA A 119 -25.63 -1.50 -1.96
N SER A 120 -25.54 -2.79 -1.62
CA SER A 120 -26.34 -3.44 -0.57
C SER A 120 -25.69 -3.44 0.81
N GLN A 121 -24.45 -2.99 0.95
CA GLN A 121 -23.76 -2.94 2.23
C GLN A 121 -24.27 -1.76 3.07
N THR A 122 -24.39 -1.97 4.38
CA THR A 122 -24.89 -0.94 5.31
C THR A 122 -23.86 0.12 5.63
N GLU A 123 -22.57 -0.19 5.49
CA GLU A 123 -21.47 0.73 5.79
C GLU A 123 -20.28 0.39 4.88
N PRO A 124 -20.41 0.62 3.56
CA PRO A 124 -19.34 0.34 2.63
C PRO A 124 -18.19 1.32 2.87
N VAL A 125 -16.96 0.82 2.80
CA VAL A 125 -15.74 1.63 2.74
C VAL A 125 -15.28 1.62 1.29
N VAL A 126 -15.26 2.79 0.67
CA VAL A 126 -15.01 2.91 -0.77
C VAL A 126 -13.99 3.99 -1.07
N LEU A 127 -13.15 3.74 -2.08
CA LEU A 127 -12.29 4.75 -2.65
C LEU A 127 -12.99 5.32 -3.88
N CYS A 128 -13.31 6.61 -3.87
CA CYS A 128 -13.96 7.28 -4.99
C CYS A 128 -13.01 8.30 -5.62
N ASP A 129 -12.94 8.33 -6.95
CA ASP A 129 -12.00 9.20 -7.66
C ASP A 129 -12.53 10.62 -7.88
N LYS A 130 -13.83 10.84 -7.67
CA LYS A 130 -14.46 12.12 -7.96
C LYS A 130 -15.59 12.44 -7.00
N LEU A 131 -15.59 13.69 -6.56
CA LEU A 131 -16.68 14.33 -5.84
C LEU A 131 -17.24 15.45 -6.72
N THR A 132 -18.57 15.51 -6.86
CA THR A 132 -19.27 16.64 -7.49
C THR A 132 -20.36 17.18 -6.58
N TRP A 133 -20.59 18.48 -6.64
CA TRP A 133 -21.71 19.17 -6.00
C TRP A 133 -22.78 19.52 -7.03
N SER A 134 -24.03 19.16 -6.76
CA SER A 134 -25.19 19.58 -7.55
C SER A 134 -26.46 19.57 -6.70
N ASP A 135 -27.31 20.59 -6.85
CA ASP A 135 -28.65 20.64 -6.25
C ASP A 135 -28.71 20.33 -4.75
N GLY A 136 -27.79 20.90 -3.96
CA GLY A 136 -27.76 20.72 -2.51
C GLY A 136 -27.18 19.39 -2.03
N ALA A 137 -26.59 18.60 -2.94
CA ALA A 137 -26.02 17.30 -2.63
C ALA A 137 -24.58 17.17 -3.14
N VAL A 138 -23.79 16.42 -2.36
CA VAL A 138 -22.49 15.88 -2.76
C VAL A 138 -22.72 14.49 -3.38
N LEU A 139 -22.14 14.24 -4.55
CA LEU A 139 -22.14 12.96 -5.22
C LEU A 139 -20.70 12.48 -5.44
N PHE A 140 -20.40 11.31 -4.89
CA PHE A 140 -19.17 10.58 -5.17
C PHE A 140 -19.36 9.61 -6.34
N THR A 141 -18.41 9.58 -7.27
CA THR A 141 -18.42 8.69 -8.45
C THR A 141 -17.05 8.07 -8.67
N GLY A 142 -16.98 7.06 -9.54
CA GLY A 142 -15.76 6.28 -9.75
C GLY A 142 -15.35 5.50 -8.51
N CYS A 143 -16.34 4.97 -7.76
CA CYS A 143 -16.08 4.30 -6.50
C CYS A 143 -15.66 2.84 -6.71
N ALA A 144 -14.65 2.40 -5.97
CA ALA A 144 -14.16 1.03 -5.89
C ALA A 144 -14.24 0.50 -4.46
N ASP A 145 -14.36 -0.82 -4.32
CA ASP A 145 -14.27 -1.49 -3.03
C ASP A 145 -12.88 -1.27 -2.40
N TRP A 146 -12.84 -0.61 -1.25
CA TRP A 146 -11.57 -0.32 -0.57
C TRP A 146 -10.78 -1.59 -0.29
N LYS A 147 -11.45 -2.68 0.11
CA LYS A 147 -10.78 -3.94 0.40
C LYS A 147 -10.05 -4.47 -0.84
N THR A 148 -10.71 -4.45 -1.99
CA THR A 148 -10.10 -4.87 -3.26
C THR A 148 -8.89 -4.00 -3.62
N VAL A 149 -8.97 -2.68 -3.43
CA VAL A 149 -7.83 -1.77 -3.66
C VAL A 149 -6.67 -2.10 -2.72
N VAL A 150 -6.94 -2.37 -1.44
CA VAL A 150 -5.92 -2.77 -0.46
C VAL A 150 -5.22 -4.06 -0.88
N GLU A 151 -5.95 -5.10 -1.28
CA GLU A 151 -5.35 -6.36 -1.73
C GLU A 151 -4.42 -6.15 -2.93
N GLN A 152 -4.83 -5.32 -3.90
CA GLN A 152 -4.00 -4.98 -5.05
C GLN A 152 -2.72 -4.26 -4.65
N LYS A 153 -2.81 -3.29 -3.72
CA LYS A 153 -1.65 -2.52 -3.25
C LYS A 153 -0.70 -3.37 -2.41
N ILE A 154 -1.21 -4.30 -1.62
CA ILE A 154 -0.40 -5.26 -0.86
C ILE A 154 0.29 -6.25 -1.80
N ALA A 155 -0.40 -6.76 -2.82
CA ALA A 155 0.22 -7.59 -3.85
C ALA A 155 1.33 -6.84 -4.61
N GLN A 156 1.08 -5.57 -4.96
CA GLN A 156 2.09 -4.70 -5.57
C GLN A 156 3.30 -4.52 -4.63
N TYR A 157 3.08 -4.20 -3.36
CA TYR A 157 4.15 -4.02 -2.38
C TYR A 157 5.01 -5.28 -2.21
N ARG A 158 4.38 -6.46 -2.15
CA ARG A 158 5.07 -7.77 -2.15
C ARG A 158 5.94 -7.97 -3.40
N ALA A 159 5.42 -7.63 -4.57
CA ALA A 159 6.15 -7.73 -5.83
C ALA A 159 7.37 -6.78 -5.84
N GLU A 160 7.21 -5.54 -5.37
CA GLU A 160 8.31 -4.57 -5.29
C GLU A 160 9.41 -5.00 -4.32
N ILE A 161 9.06 -5.59 -3.17
CA ILE A 161 10.04 -6.21 -2.26
C ILE A 161 10.78 -7.34 -2.97
N THR A 162 10.06 -8.20 -3.70
CA THR A 162 10.66 -9.30 -4.45
C THR A 162 11.62 -8.80 -5.53
N ASP A 163 11.20 -7.80 -6.31
CA ASP A 163 12.01 -7.17 -7.34
C ASP A 163 13.27 -6.53 -6.74
N PHE A 164 13.15 -5.84 -5.61
CA PHE A 164 14.29 -5.28 -4.88
C PHE A 164 15.30 -6.37 -4.51
N LEU A 165 14.84 -7.48 -3.93
CA LEU A 165 15.69 -8.60 -3.53
C LEU A 165 16.32 -9.33 -4.73
N GLN A 166 15.71 -9.23 -5.91
CA GLN A 166 16.25 -9.68 -7.21
C GLN A 166 17.17 -8.63 -7.88
N GLY A 167 17.58 -7.59 -7.16
CA GLY A 167 18.48 -6.55 -7.66
C GLY A 167 17.86 -5.64 -8.73
N LYS A 168 16.54 -5.70 -8.92
CA LYS A 168 15.82 -4.81 -9.86
C LYS A 168 15.56 -3.45 -9.21
N PRO A 169 15.25 -2.42 -10.01
CA PRO A 169 14.79 -1.14 -9.49
C PRO A 169 13.54 -1.32 -8.63
N ALA A 170 13.51 -0.65 -7.48
CA ALA A 170 12.39 -0.62 -6.56
C ALA A 170 12.23 0.79 -5.95
N PRO A 171 11.05 1.17 -5.46
CA PRO A 171 10.85 2.46 -4.78
C PRO A 171 11.75 2.63 -3.56
N ALA A 172 12.24 3.85 -3.31
CA ALA A 172 13.23 4.13 -2.26
C ALA A 172 12.76 3.74 -0.85
N ASP A 173 11.47 3.84 -0.58
CA ASP A 173 10.87 3.46 0.68
C ASP A 173 10.70 1.94 0.83
N VAL A 174 10.48 1.17 -0.26
CA VAL A 174 10.65 -0.30 -0.22
C VAL A 174 12.07 -0.66 0.20
N LYS A 175 13.08 -0.04 -0.44
CA LYS A 175 14.49 -0.30 -0.12
C LYS A 175 14.75 -0.01 1.37
N ARG A 176 14.24 1.12 1.87
CA ARG A 176 14.38 1.54 3.26
C ARG A 176 13.76 0.52 4.23
N VAL A 177 12.50 0.12 3.99
CA VAL A 177 11.80 -0.83 4.85
C VAL A 177 12.52 -2.18 4.88
N VAL A 178 12.90 -2.73 3.73
CA VAL A 178 13.60 -4.02 3.67
C VAL A 178 14.94 -3.96 4.42
N VAL A 179 15.72 -2.89 4.23
CA VAL A 179 16.98 -2.71 4.97
C VAL A 179 16.72 -2.62 6.47
N GLN A 180 15.72 -1.85 6.91
CA GLN A 180 15.35 -1.74 8.33
C GLN A 180 14.98 -3.10 8.93
N LEU A 181 14.15 -3.88 8.25
CA LEU A 181 13.76 -5.22 8.69
C LEU A 181 14.96 -6.15 8.79
N PHE A 182 15.95 -6.03 7.90
CA PHE A 182 17.15 -6.87 7.93
C PHE A 182 18.12 -6.47 9.04
N VAL A 183 18.19 -5.17 9.38
CA VAL A 183 18.93 -4.71 10.56
C VAL A 183 18.28 -5.29 11.82
N VAL A 184 16.96 -5.21 11.92
CA VAL A 184 16.20 -5.82 13.01
C VAL A 184 16.45 -7.32 13.08
N ALA A 185 16.47 -8.03 11.94
CA ALA A 185 16.75 -9.46 11.89
C ALA A 185 18.14 -9.83 12.45
N ASP A 186 19.17 -9.02 12.15
CA ASP A 186 20.54 -9.27 12.60
C ASP A 186 20.70 -9.06 14.12
N ASP A 187 19.96 -8.11 14.69
CA ASP A 187 20.07 -7.73 16.10
C ASP A 187 19.04 -8.46 17.01
N MET A 188 18.06 -9.15 16.43
CA MET A 188 17.06 -9.92 17.17
C MET A 188 17.61 -11.26 17.69
N PRO A 189 17.40 -11.60 18.98
CA PRO A 189 17.81 -12.89 19.53
C PRO A 189 16.93 -14.02 18.97
N GLY A 190 17.45 -14.78 17.99
CA GLY A 190 16.75 -15.90 17.36
C GLY A 190 15.38 -15.52 16.78
N MET A 191 14.52 -16.51 16.52
CA MET A 191 13.23 -16.26 15.88
C MET A 191 12.28 -15.39 16.74
N SER A 192 12.50 -15.22 18.05
CA SER A 192 11.80 -14.25 18.90
C SER A 192 10.27 -14.19 18.75
N GLY A 193 9.64 -15.31 18.40
CA GLY A 193 8.20 -15.42 18.13
C GLY A 193 7.80 -15.21 16.66
N CYS A 194 8.66 -14.74 15.77
CA CYS A 194 8.35 -14.64 14.34
C CYS A 194 8.50 -16.04 13.67
N PRO A 195 7.53 -16.55 12.90
CA PRO A 195 6.19 -16.00 12.61
C PRO A 195 5.07 -16.50 13.56
N ASP A 196 5.38 -17.43 14.48
CA ASP A 196 4.37 -18.23 15.21
C ASP A 196 3.62 -17.49 16.33
N ASP A 197 4.25 -16.49 16.94
CA ASP A 197 3.74 -15.62 18.00
C ASP A 197 3.90 -14.15 17.58
N TYR A 198 2.84 -13.64 16.97
CA TYR A 198 2.79 -12.28 16.42
C TYR A 198 3.02 -11.19 17.47
N ALA A 199 2.45 -11.35 18.67
CA ALA A 199 2.56 -10.35 19.73
C ALA A 199 4.00 -10.29 20.25
N ARG A 200 4.63 -11.45 20.44
CA ARG A 200 6.03 -11.56 20.86
C ARG A 200 6.99 -11.07 19.78
N CYS A 201 6.72 -11.40 18.50
CA CYS A 201 7.47 -10.88 17.35
C CYS A 201 7.44 -9.34 17.33
N THR A 202 6.26 -8.75 17.47
CA THR A 202 6.07 -7.28 17.52
C THR A 202 6.83 -6.63 18.69
N ALA A 203 6.78 -7.26 19.88
CA ALA A 203 7.51 -6.77 21.04
C ALA A 203 9.03 -6.84 20.84
N ALA A 204 9.53 -7.90 20.20
CA ALA A 204 10.95 -8.06 19.91
C ALA A 204 11.46 -7.02 18.90
N ILE A 205 10.71 -6.77 17.82
CA ILE A 205 11.02 -5.72 16.84
C ILE A 205 11.16 -4.36 17.53
N ARG A 206 10.22 -4.00 18.41
CA ARG A 206 10.23 -2.71 19.12
C ARG A 206 11.40 -2.53 20.09
N ASN A 207 11.97 -3.63 20.58
CA ASN A 207 13.08 -3.62 21.53
C ASN A 207 14.45 -3.77 20.85
N THR A 208 14.50 -3.76 19.52
CA THR A 208 15.73 -3.93 18.76
C THR A 208 16.36 -2.58 18.43
N ASP A 209 17.64 -2.41 18.80
CA ASP A 209 18.38 -1.17 18.53
C ASP A 209 18.94 -1.18 17.10
N MET A 210 18.40 -0.35 16.21
CA MET A 210 18.90 -0.23 14.84
C MET A 210 20.17 0.64 14.75
N THR A 211 21.34 0.01 14.92
CA THR A 211 22.63 0.71 14.94
C THR A 211 23.15 1.08 13.55
N ARG A 212 23.99 2.11 13.46
CA ARG A 212 24.64 2.54 12.21
C ARG A 212 25.48 1.41 11.61
N GLU A 213 26.16 0.65 12.46
CA GLU A 213 26.94 -0.53 12.12
C GLU A 213 26.06 -1.62 11.52
N GLY A 214 24.88 -1.88 12.10
CA GLY A 214 23.88 -2.81 11.56
C GLY A 214 23.45 -2.42 10.14
N TYR A 215 23.10 -1.15 9.91
CA TYR A 215 22.77 -0.65 8.56
C TYR A 215 23.92 -0.85 7.57
N ALA A 216 25.16 -0.58 7.98
CA ALA A 216 26.33 -0.76 7.12
C ALA A 216 26.55 -2.24 6.77
N ALA A 217 26.39 -3.15 7.73
CA ALA A 217 26.52 -4.59 7.54
C ALA A 217 25.48 -5.14 6.56
N VAL A 218 24.20 -4.78 6.74
CA VAL A 218 23.11 -5.18 5.85
C VAL A 218 23.32 -4.65 4.44
N ARG A 219 23.68 -3.37 4.28
CA ARG A 219 23.94 -2.78 2.96
C ARG A 219 25.11 -3.45 2.24
N ALA A 220 26.19 -3.77 2.96
CA ALA A 220 27.33 -4.50 2.40
C ALA A 220 26.91 -5.90 1.94
N ARG A 221 26.10 -6.62 2.74
CA ARG A 221 25.56 -7.94 2.40
C ARG A 221 24.67 -7.89 1.16
N LEU A 222 23.74 -6.94 1.07
CA LEU A 222 22.87 -6.73 -0.10
C LEU A 222 23.67 -6.37 -1.35
N THR A 223 24.63 -5.45 -1.23
CA THR A 223 25.49 -5.04 -2.36
C THR A 223 26.32 -6.21 -2.88
N LYS A 224 26.85 -7.06 -1.99
CA LYS A 224 27.57 -8.28 -2.36
C LYS A 224 26.67 -9.27 -3.13
N ALA A 225 25.36 -9.27 -2.87
CA ALA A 225 24.36 -10.04 -3.60
C ALA A 225 23.85 -9.34 -4.88
N GLY A 226 24.40 -8.16 -5.23
CA GLY A 226 24.00 -7.38 -6.39
C GLY A 226 22.72 -6.55 -6.19
N VAL A 227 22.26 -6.40 -4.95
CA VAL A 227 21.09 -5.57 -4.59
C VAL A 227 21.56 -4.17 -4.18
N GLN A 228 21.10 -3.14 -4.91
CA GLN A 228 21.45 -1.75 -4.63
C GLN A 228 20.53 -1.13 -3.57
N ALA A 229 20.91 -1.28 -2.30
CA ALA A 229 20.33 -0.50 -1.20
C ALA A 229 20.94 0.91 -1.22
N GLU A 230 20.15 1.93 -1.58
CA GLU A 230 20.61 3.33 -1.65
C GLU A 230 21.09 3.89 -0.29
N ARG A 231 21.78 5.03 -0.36
CA ARG A 231 22.35 5.72 0.80
C ARG A 231 21.30 6.36 1.69
#